data_AF-A0AA40KVV1-F1
#
_entry.id   AF-A0AA40KVV1-F1
#
_cell.length_a   1.000
_cell.length_b   1.000
_cell.length_c   1.000
_cell.angle_alpha   90.00
_cell.angle_beta   90.00
_cell.angle_gamma   90.00
#
_symmetry.space_group_name_H-M   'P 1'
#
loop_
_entity.id
_entity.type
_entity.pdbx_description
1 polymer ?
#
loop_
_entity_poly.entity_id
_entity_poly.type
_entity_poly.pdbx_seq_one_letter_code
_entity_poly.pdbx_strand_id
1 'polypeptide(L)'
;MTFTLSIAELLLRSVTAKLVMSVLSRFCLNMVANIALQYAAELLPTPVRSQGVSLIHIFGIVAHCLAPYITDSAAIWEGFPMLIISAVSFLGAAIVLFLPETMGQNLPQTIKQGEEFGREQRFWSLPCCHKSPFNGHQHYHSCER
;
A
#
# COMPACT_ATOMS: atom_id res chain seq x y z
N MET A 1 5.70 -11.02 -11.86
CA MET A 1 5.73 -9.84 -12.74
C MET A 1 7.05 -9.06 -12.65
N THR A 2 7.72 -9.00 -11.49
CA THR A 2 9.04 -8.35 -11.30
C THR A 2 10.24 -9.22 -11.68
N PHE A 3 10.19 -10.54 -11.45
CA PHE A 3 11.22 -11.48 -11.91
C PHE A 3 11.41 -11.47 -13.44
N THR A 4 10.31 -11.34 -14.18
CA THR A 4 10.31 -11.24 -15.65
C THR A 4 10.82 -9.88 -16.15
N LEU A 5 10.56 -8.79 -15.42
CA LEU A 5 11.04 -7.45 -15.76
C LEU A 5 12.54 -7.28 -15.46
N SER A 6 13.06 -7.89 -14.39
CA SER A 6 14.49 -7.90 -14.08
C SER A 6 15.29 -8.70 -15.12
N ILE A 7 14.75 -9.82 -15.62
CA ILE A 7 15.32 -10.57 -16.76
C ILE A 7 15.22 -9.77 -18.08
N ALA A 8 14.14 -9.01 -18.28
CA ALA A 8 13.98 -8.14 -19.46
C ALA A 8 14.92 -6.92 -19.45
N GLU A 9 15.21 -6.32 -18.30
CA GLU A 9 16.22 -5.26 -18.15
C GLU A 9 17.65 -5.77 -18.37
N LEU A 10 17.90 -7.05 -18.05
CA LEU A 10 19.16 -7.72 -18.36
C LEU A 10 19.30 -8.02 -19.86
N LEU A 11 18.17 -8.22 -20.56
CA LEU A 11 18.09 -8.46 -22.02
C LEU A 11 18.13 -7.20 -22.87
N LEU A 12 17.71 -6.03 -22.34
CA LEU A 12 17.75 -4.78 -23.11
C LEU A 12 19.11 -4.08 -22.97
N ARG A 13 19.88 -4.15 -24.05
CA ARG A 13 21.16 -3.43 -24.24
C ARG A 13 21.01 -1.90 -24.33
N SER A 14 19.77 -1.38 -24.37
CA SER A 14 19.43 0.02 -24.64
C SER A 14 19.20 0.83 -23.36
N VAL A 15 19.95 1.92 -23.20
CA VAL A 15 19.83 2.88 -22.08
C VAL A 15 18.45 3.53 -22.03
N THR A 16 17.83 3.80 -23.18
CA THR A 16 16.53 4.46 -23.27
C THR A 16 15.42 3.67 -22.58
N ALA A 17 15.42 2.34 -22.74
CA ALA A 17 14.39 1.52 -22.12
C ALA A 17 14.51 1.45 -20.59
N LYS A 18 15.73 1.39 -20.06
CA LYS A 18 15.98 1.47 -18.60
C LYS A 18 15.45 2.78 -18.02
N LEU A 19 15.68 3.89 -18.73
CA LEU A 19 15.16 5.20 -18.32
C LEU A 19 13.63 5.25 -18.33
N VAL A 20 12.99 4.76 -19.41
CA VAL A 20 11.52 4.70 -19.50
C VAL A 20 10.93 3.86 -18.38
N MET A 21 11.50 2.68 -18.10
CA MET A 21 11.04 1.81 -17.01
C MET A 21 11.25 2.44 -15.63
N SER A 22 12.36 3.14 -15.42
CA SER A 22 12.63 3.88 -14.17
C SER A 22 11.61 4.99 -13.93
N VAL A 23 11.29 5.79 -14.96
CA VAL A 23 10.29 6.85 -14.86
C VAL A 23 8.90 6.27 -14.61
N LEU A 24 8.51 5.21 -15.32
CA LEU A 24 7.24 4.51 -15.10
C LEU A 24 7.14 4.00 -13.66
N SER A 25 8.20 3.38 -13.15
CA SER A 25 8.25 2.86 -11.78
C SER A 25 8.09 3.98 -10.75
N ARG A 26 8.76 5.12 -10.94
CA ARG A 26 8.61 6.29 -10.06
C ARG A 26 7.19 6.84 -10.09
N PHE A 27 6.56 6.89 -11.26
CA PHE A 27 5.17 7.32 -11.38
C PHE A 27 4.24 6.39 -10.59
N CYS A 28 4.36 5.06 -10.77
CA CYS A 28 3.56 4.09 -10.05
C CYS A 28 3.77 4.17 -8.53
N LEU A 29 5.00 4.32 -8.06
CA LEU A 29 5.31 4.48 -6.63
C LEU A 29 4.64 5.72 -6.03
N ASN A 30 4.65 6.85 -6.74
CA ASN A 30 3.95 8.06 -6.29
C ASN A 30 2.43 7.85 -6.22
N MET A 31 1.85 7.15 -7.21
CA MET A 31 0.43 6.84 -7.20
C MET A 31 0.04 5.96 -6.01
N VAL A 32 0.81 4.89 -5.76
CA VAL A 32 0.60 4.00 -4.61
C VAL A 32 0.75 4.75 -3.29
N ALA A 33 1.75 5.64 -3.15
CA ALA A 33 1.92 6.43 -1.95
C ALA A 33 0.71 7.34 -1.65
N ASN A 34 0.16 8.00 -2.68
CA ASN A 34 -1.04 8.82 -2.53
C ASN A 34 -2.27 7.98 -2.11
N ILE A 35 -2.48 6.84 -2.77
CA ILE A 35 -3.59 5.92 -2.45
C ILE A 35 -3.43 5.38 -1.02
N ALA A 36 -2.22 4.98 -0.61
CA ALA A 36 -1.96 4.46 0.72
C ALA A 36 -2.24 5.49 1.82
N LEU A 37 -1.89 6.76 1.60
CA LEU A 37 -2.19 7.85 2.54
C LEU A 37 -3.70 8.13 2.63
N GLN A 38 -4.40 8.13 1.48
CA GLN A 38 -5.85 8.28 1.44
C GLN A 38 -6.53 7.13 2.20
N TYR A 39 -6.11 5.91 1.94
CA TYR A 39 -6.63 4.72 2.56
C TYR A 39 -6.33 4.67 4.08
N ALA A 40 -5.15 5.12 4.50
CA ALA A 40 -4.85 5.31 5.92
C ALA A 40 -5.79 6.33 6.58
N ALA A 41 -6.17 7.40 5.89
CA ALA A 41 -7.13 8.37 6.41
C ALA A 41 -8.55 7.78 6.54
N GLU A 42 -8.93 6.82 5.70
CA GLU A 42 -10.25 6.15 5.76
C GLU A 42 -10.32 5.10 6.86
N LEU A 43 -9.25 4.32 7.06
CA LEU A 43 -9.19 3.31 8.11
C LEU A 43 -9.01 3.91 9.51
N LEU A 44 -8.21 4.98 9.63
CA LEU A 44 -7.89 5.56 10.93
C LEU A 44 -8.98 6.53 11.40
N PRO A 45 -9.60 6.30 12.57
CA PRO A 45 -10.57 7.23 13.14
C PRO A 45 -9.91 8.57 13.48
N THR A 46 -10.68 9.65 13.39
CA THR A 46 -10.22 11.04 13.59
C THR A 46 -9.29 11.29 14.80
N PRO A 47 -9.52 10.75 16.02
CA PRO A 47 -8.64 10.99 17.16
C PRO A 47 -7.23 10.39 17.03
N VAL A 48 -7.05 9.35 16.22
CA VAL A 48 -5.76 8.62 16.10
C VAL A 48 -5.15 8.75 14.71
N ARG A 49 -5.85 9.37 13.76
CA ARG A 49 -5.41 9.52 12.37
C ARG A 49 -4.04 10.20 12.25
N SER A 50 -3.83 11.32 12.94
CA SER A 50 -2.55 12.03 12.92
C SER A 50 -1.39 11.19 13.47
N GLN A 51 -1.65 10.43 14.53
CA GLN A 51 -0.68 9.52 15.14
C GLN A 51 -0.36 8.34 14.22
N GLY A 52 -1.38 7.72 13.61
CA GLY A 52 -1.20 6.61 12.67
C GLY A 52 -0.42 7.02 11.43
N VAL A 53 -0.71 8.19 10.84
CA VAL A 53 0.06 8.71 9.69
C VAL A 53 1.53 8.98 10.09
N SER A 54 1.77 9.48 11.30
CA SER A 54 3.14 9.70 11.79
C SER A 54 3.91 8.39 11.93
N LEU A 55 3.26 7.31 12.40
CA LEU A 55 3.88 5.98 12.47
C LEU A 55 4.26 5.45 11.09
N ILE A 56 3.36 5.57 10.10
CA ILE A 56 3.65 5.18 8.71
C ILE A 56 4.90 5.91 8.20
N HIS A 57 5.01 7.21 8.48
CA HIS A 57 6.17 8.00 8.08
C HIS A 57 7.47 7.54 8.76
N ILE A 58 7.42 7.19 10.05
CA ILE A 58 8.58 6.66 10.79
C ILE A 58 9.07 5.35 10.15
N PHE A 59 8.17 4.43 9.79
CA PHE A 59 8.55 3.21 9.06
C PHE A 59 9.19 3.52 7.71
N GLY A 60 8.70 4.54 7.00
CA GLY A 60 9.31 5.04 5.76
C GLY A 60 10.75 5.54 5.97
N ILE A 61 11.01 6.26 7.05
CA ILE A 61 12.36 6.72 7.42
C ILE A 61 13.27 5.52 7.72
N VAL A 62 12.80 4.53 8.47
CA VAL A 62 13.57 3.31 8.77
C VAL A 62 13.95 2.58 7.48
N ALA A 63 13.01 2.43 6.54
CA ALA A 63 13.30 1.85 5.23
C ALA A 63 14.34 2.67 4.44
N HIS A 64 14.29 4.00 4.51
CA HIS A 64 15.28 4.87 3.88
C HIS A 64 16.66 4.74 4.52
N CYS A 65 16.74 4.60 5.85
CA CYS A 65 18.00 4.36 6.55
C CYS A 65 18.61 2.99 6.19
N LEU A 66 17.78 1.98 5.93
CA LEU A 66 18.22 0.63 5.52
C LEU A 66 18.70 0.57 4.06
N ALA A 67 18.22 1.47 3.18
CA ALA A 67 18.55 1.49 1.75
C ALA A 67 20.06 1.47 1.41
N PRO A 68 20.94 2.30 2.03
CA PRO A 68 22.37 2.25 1.74
C PRO A 68 23.01 0.91 2.16
N TYR A 69 22.58 0.29 3.27
CA TYR A 69 23.10 -1.01 3.72
C TYR A 69 22.74 -2.15 2.75
N ILE A 70 21.52 -2.10 2.19
CA ILE A 70 21.09 -3.05 1.16
C ILE A 70 21.91 -2.86 -0.11
N THR A 71 22.20 -1.61 -0.49
CA THR A 71 22.98 -1.29 -1.67
C THR A 71 24.46 -1.68 -1.50
N ASP A 72 25.03 -1.52 -0.30
CA ASP A 72 26.40 -1.94 0.02
C ASP A 72 26.58 -3.46 -0.10
N SER A 73 25.52 -4.23 0.16
CA SER A 73 25.50 -5.68 -0.04
C SER A 73 25.70 -6.10 -1.52
N ALA A 74 25.62 -5.17 -2.47
CA ALA A 74 25.99 -5.40 -3.88
C ALA A 74 27.47 -5.73 -4.08
N ALA A 75 28.35 -5.40 -3.11
CA ALA A 75 29.77 -5.72 -3.16
C ALA A 75 30.07 -7.23 -3.21
N ILE A 76 29.12 -8.07 -2.76
CA ILE A 76 29.24 -9.53 -2.77
C ILE A 76 28.66 -10.09 -4.07
N TRP A 77 27.48 -9.60 -4.49
CA TRP A 77 26.82 -10.01 -5.72
C TRP A 77 25.94 -8.87 -6.27
N GLU A 78 26.19 -8.44 -7.51
CA GLU A 78 25.52 -7.30 -8.14
C GLU A 78 23.99 -7.42 -8.18
N GLY A 79 23.44 -8.65 -8.24
CA GLY A 79 21.99 -8.90 -8.30
C GLY A 79 21.29 -8.97 -6.93
N PHE A 80 22.05 -9.07 -5.84
CA PHE A 80 21.51 -9.26 -4.49
C PHE A 80 20.59 -8.13 -3.99
N PRO A 81 20.94 -6.82 -4.12
CA PRO A 81 20.06 -5.74 -3.66
C PRO A 81 18.70 -5.71 -4.37
N MET A 82 18.68 -5.98 -5.69
CA MET A 82 17.42 -6.04 -6.45
C MET A 82 16.53 -7.17 -5.96
N LEU A 83 17.10 -8.33 -5.63
CA LEU A 83 16.34 -9.47 -5.13
C LEU A 83 15.70 -9.16 -3.77
N ILE A 84 16.43 -8.53 -2.86
CA ILE A 84 15.91 -8.13 -1.53
C ILE A 84 14.74 -7.14 -1.69
N ILE A 85 14.94 -6.07 -2.45
CA ILE A 85 13.93 -5.01 -2.60
C ILE A 85 12.66 -5.58 -3.24
N SER A 86 12.80 -6.42 -4.26
CA SER A 86 11.66 -7.04 -4.93
C SER A 86 10.91 -8.05 -4.05
N ALA A 87 11.62 -8.83 -3.23
CA ALA A 87 11.01 -9.77 -2.29
C ALA A 87 10.19 -9.05 -1.21
N VAL A 88 10.74 -7.99 -0.61
CA VAL A 88 10.04 -7.16 0.39
C VAL A 88 8.82 -6.48 -0.22
N SER A 89 8.94 -5.97 -1.44
CA SER A 89 7.82 -5.36 -2.18
C SER A 89 6.69 -6.36 -2.45
N PHE A 90 7.02 -7.60 -2.85
CA PHE A 90 6.04 -8.65 -3.09
C PHE A 90 5.31 -9.06 -1.80
N LEU A 91 6.05 -9.20 -0.70
CA LEU A 91 5.45 -9.48 0.60
C LEU A 91 4.51 -8.35 1.04
N GLY A 92 4.93 -7.09 0.86
CA GLY A 92 4.08 -5.93 1.13
C GLY A 92 2.81 -5.91 0.30
N ALA A 93 2.91 -6.18 -1.01
CA ALA A 93 1.76 -6.28 -1.90
C ALA A 93 0.80 -7.42 -1.49
N ALA A 94 1.34 -8.57 -1.07
CA ALA A 94 0.55 -9.67 -0.56
C ALA A 94 -0.21 -9.29 0.72
N ILE A 95 0.42 -8.57 1.64
CA ILE A 95 -0.22 -8.07 2.87
C ILE A 95 -1.33 -7.07 2.56
N VAL A 96 -1.10 -6.16 1.60
CA VAL A 96 -2.11 -5.18 1.17
C VAL A 96 -3.35 -5.85 0.56
N LEU A 97 -3.20 -7.01 -0.08
CA LEU A 97 -4.36 -7.78 -0.57
C LEU A 97 -5.25 -8.33 0.55
N PHE A 98 -4.75 -8.45 1.78
CA PHE A 98 -5.56 -8.86 2.94
C PHE A 98 -6.25 -7.68 3.64
N LEU A 99 -6.02 -6.45 3.19
CA LEU A 99 -6.60 -5.26 3.80
C LEU A 99 -8.09 -5.15 3.44
N PRO A 100 -8.99 -4.86 4.40
CA PRO A 100 -10.42 -4.79 4.17
C PRO A 100 -10.79 -3.64 3.22
N GLU A 101 -11.67 -3.87 2.24
CA GLU A 101 -12.06 -2.82 1.29
C GLU A 101 -12.82 -1.68 2.00
N THR A 102 -12.37 -0.42 1.84
CA THR A 102 -13.00 0.77 2.44
C THR A 102 -14.12 1.37 1.58
N MET A 103 -14.19 1.00 0.30
CA MET A 103 -15.14 1.57 -0.67
C MET A 103 -16.60 1.29 -0.29
N GLY A 104 -17.38 2.36 -0.15
CA GLY A 104 -18.83 2.27 0.14
C GLY A 104 -19.16 1.89 1.58
N GLN A 105 -18.22 2.03 2.51
CA GLN A 105 -18.45 1.83 3.95
C GLN A 105 -18.45 3.17 4.69
N ASN A 106 -19.23 3.27 5.78
CA ASN A 106 -19.22 4.48 6.60
C ASN A 106 -17.89 4.58 7.36
N LEU A 107 -17.19 5.71 7.20
CA LEU A 107 -15.91 5.94 7.87
C LEU A 107 -16.12 5.96 9.40
N PRO A 108 -15.32 5.20 10.18
CA PRO A 108 -15.42 5.18 11.62
C PRO A 108 -15.03 6.55 12.19
N GLN A 109 -15.99 7.22 12.85
CA GLN A 109 -15.74 8.51 13.52
C GLN A 109 -15.26 8.33 14.96
N THR A 110 -15.50 7.16 15.55
CA THR A 110 -15.14 6.84 16.93
C THR A 110 -14.26 5.58 16.99
N ILE A 111 -13.48 5.45 18.07
CA ILE A 111 -12.62 4.27 18.30
C ILE A 111 -13.44 2.97 18.28
N LYS A 112 -14.63 2.99 18.90
CA LYS A 112 -15.52 1.82 18.97
C LYS A 112 -16.00 1.37 17.59
N GLN A 113 -16.31 2.31 16.69
CA GLN A 113 -16.65 2.00 15.30
C GLN A 113 -15.43 1.48 14.50
N GLY A 114 -14.23 1.94 14.84
CA GLY A 114 -12.99 1.43 14.24
C GLY A 114 -12.68 -0.03 14.62
N GLU A 115 -13.03 -0.45 15.84
CA GLU A 115 -12.86 -1.84 16.29
C GLU A 115 -13.79 -2.82 15.57
N GLU A 116 -14.99 -2.36 15.20
CA GLU A 116 -15.98 -3.16 14.48
C GLU A 116 -15.79 -3.11 12.96
N PHE A 117 -14.90 -2.22 12.47
CA PHE A 117 -14.61 -2.04 11.05
C PHE A 117 -13.87 -3.27 10.48
N GLY A 118 -14.42 -3.87 9.42
CA GLY A 118 -13.82 -5.02 8.73
C GLY A 118 -14.18 -6.41 9.28
N ARG A 119 -14.96 -6.51 10.38
CA ARG A 119 -15.32 -7.81 11.01
C ARG A 119 -16.19 -8.72 10.13
N GLU A 120 -16.97 -8.14 9.22
CA GLU A 120 -17.90 -8.86 8.34
C GLU A 120 -17.47 -8.88 6.87
N GLN A 121 -16.30 -8.31 6.55
CA GLN A 121 -15.84 -8.20 5.17
C GLN A 121 -15.09 -9.45 4.71
N ARG A 122 -15.28 -9.84 3.45
CA ARG A 122 -14.49 -10.90 2.82
C ARG A 122 -13.21 -10.29 2.26
N PHE A 123 -12.06 -10.87 2.58
CA PHE A 123 -10.73 -10.40 2.16
C PHE A 123 -10.49 -10.32 0.64
N TRP A 124 -11.38 -10.90 -0.20
CA TRP A 124 -11.23 -10.99 -1.65
C TRP A 124 -12.45 -10.45 -2.42
N SER A 125 -13.09 -9.38 -1.95
CA SER A 125 -14.17 -8.73 -2.70
C SER A 125 -13.60 -7.75 -3.72
N LEU A 126 -13.54 -8.14 -4.99
CA LEU A 126 -13.26 -7.21 -6.09
C LEU A 126 -14.56 -6.49 -6.48
N PRO A 127 -14.72 -5.19 -6.17
CA PRO A 127 -15.97 -4.44 -6.42
C PRO A 127 -16.32 -4.32 -7.90
N CYS A 128 -15.36 -4.53 -8.81
CA CYS A 128 -15.60 -4.50 -10.26
C CYS A 128 -16.62 -5.54 -10.75
N CYS A 129 -16.86 -6.62 -10.00
CA CYS A 129 -17.82 -7.67 -10.37
C CYS A 129 -19.08 -7.73 -9.48
N HIS A 130 -19.19 -6.89 -8.45
CA HIS A 130 -20.34 -6.92 -7.54
C HIS A 130 -20.70 -5.51 -7.06
N LYS A 131 -21.71 -4.91 -7.69
CA LYS A 131 -22.33 -3.68 -7.17
C LYS A 131 -23.27 -4.06 -6.03
N SER A 132 -22.84 -3.86 -4.79
CA SER A 132 -23.74 -3.87 -3.62
C SER A 132 -24.46 -2.52 -3.52
N PRO A 133 -25.79 -2.47 -3.32
CA PRO A 133 -26.49 -1.21 -3.10
C PRO A 133 -26.10 -0.61 -1.75
N PHE A 134 -25.57 0.62 -1.77
CA PHE A 134 -25.20 1.40 -0.60
C PHE A 134 -26.46 1.87 0.16
N ASN A 135 -26.75 1.30 1.33
CA ASN A 135 -27.86 1.73 2.19
C ASN A 135 -27.34 2.55 3.39
N GLY A 136 -26.90 3.78 3.15
CA GLY A 136 -26.27 4.66 4.14
C GLY A 136 -27.21 5.35 5.14
N HIS A 137 -28.51 5.06 5.15
CA HIS A 137 -29.50 5.90 5.86
C HIS A 137 -29.75 5.56 7.34
N GLN A 138 -29.33 4.39 7.85
CA GLN A 138 -29.81 3.94 9.17
C GLN A 138 -28.94 4.38 10.37
N HIS A 139 -27.65 4.72 10.18
CA HIS A 139 -26.70 4.79 11.30
C HIS A 139 -26.32 6.21 11.81
N TYR A 140 -26.79 7.29 11.18
CA TYR A 140 -26.53 8.66 11.66
C TYR A 140 -27.24 8.97 13.00
N HIS A 141 -28.35 8.27 13.28
CA HIS A 141 -29.20 8.53 14.44
C HIS A 141 -28.58 8.24 15.82
N SER A 142 -27.39 7.64 15.88
CA SER A 142 -26.73 7.34 17.16
C SER A 142 -25.73 8.40 17.62
N CYS A 143 -25.50 9.46 16.83
CA CYS A 143 -24.65 10.60 17.23
C CYS A 143 -25.44 11.72 17.94
N GLU A 144 -26.77 11.67 17.90
CA GLU A 144 -27.68 12.63 18.55
C GLU A 144 -28.26 12.14 19.89
N ARG A 145 -27.76 11.04 20.46
CA ARG A 145 -28.16 10.59 21.81
C ARG A 145 -26.97 10.19 22.68
#